data_AF-D3F3H9-F1
#
_entry.id   AF-D3F3H9-F1
#
_cell.length_a   1.000
_cell.length_b   1.000
_cell.length_c   1.000
_cell.angle_alpha   90.00
_cell.angle_beta   90.00
_cell.angle_gamma   90.00
#
_symmetry.space_group_name_H-M   'P 1'
#
loop_
_entity.id
_entity.type
_entity.pdbx_description
1 polymer ?
#
loop_
_entity_poly.entity_id
_entity_poly.type
_entity_poly.pdbx_seq_one_letter_code
_entity_poly.pdbx_strand_id
1 'polypeptide(L)'
;MLGKGLSHGARQVDAVVIPFERAAKAARDAMPDDPAPDPVPDLADVPEADAEQAARDDVMRRPQPGRSVATPVASEDLMRLAADAGLIRHVEAVCALSRRAVRLVPADPAEVAGRSRLGGAPDLPMSAVWPNWDAAPLTFVGQIDLAEAAAAGIDEALPPDGLLLIFSALEQTPSGSSPMDRESSRVLYVEEERIPPVTPDPIGAGRPEAARAVEITSELTIPRVWTAPVQALGLDDAEQGAWEQVRRELAELQGVTLWDDGAELHASHRLLGYPEETRGDMQLACELAARGIDVGYGAPSAHPDARGLDGVAQRWRLLLQLTIDDDAGWRFGRGRERLWLWGPEDELADGVMAHVRGIAR
;
A
#
# COMPACT_ATOMS: atom_id res chain seq x y z
N MET A 1 33.20 12.59 -56.93
CA MET A 1 33.55 12.23 -55.53
C MET A 1 32.26 11.89 -54.81
N LEU A 2 32.30 10.85 -53.99
CA LEU A 2 31.25 10.36 -53.08
C LEU A 2 30.70 11.50 -52.20
N GLY A 3 29.53 11.46 -51.57
CA GLY A 3 28.55 10.42 -51.27
C GLY A 3 27.41 11.04 -50.44
N LYS A 4 26.29 10.32 -50.34
CA LYS A 4 25.01 10.72 -49.73
C LYS A 4 25.10 10.98 -48.21
N GLY A 5 24.27 11.90 -47.72
CA GLY A 5 23.96 12.09 -46.29
C GLY A 5 22.49 12.48 -46.11
N LEU A 6 21.79 11.74 -45.27
CA LEU A 6 20.35 11.74 -45.03
C LEU A 6 19.88 12.93 -44.17
N SER A 7 18.72 13.50 -44.50
CA SER A 7 17.84 14.18 -43.53
C SER A 7 16.39 13.94 -43.93
N HIS A 8 15.69 13.02 -43.24
CA HIS A 8 14.24 12.95 -43.24
C HIS A 8 13.82 13.04 -41.77
N GLY A 9 13.71 14.27 -41.29
CA GLY A 9 13.05 14.61 -40.04
C GLY A 9 11.75 15.33 -40.36
N ALA A 10 10.73 15.04 -39.57
CA ALA A 10 9.41 15.65 -39.56
C ALA A 10 8.49 15.27 -40.74
N ARG A 11 7.60 14.31 -40.49
CA ARG A 11 6.16 14.59 -40.42
C ARG A 11 5.40 13.34 -39.98
N GLN A 12 4.36 13.59 -39.19
CA GLN A 12 3.19 12.74 -38.99
C GLN A 12 3.24 11.78 -37.80
N VAL A 13 3.17 12.35 -36.60
CA VAL A 13 2.50 11.71 -35.47
C VAL A 13 1.39 12.67 -35.06
N ASP A 14 0.25 12.56 -35.75
CA ASP A 14 -1.00 13.19 -35.35
C ASP A 14 -2.12 12.15 -35.41
N ALA A 15 -2.88 12.11 -34.32
CA ALA A 15 -4.21 11.53 -34.15
C ALA A 15 -4.36 10.00 -34.11
N VAL A 16 -4.28 9.44 -32.89
CA VAL A 16 -5.27 8.45 -32.39
C VAL A 16 -5.47 8.69 -30.89
N VAL A 17 -6.34 9.65 -30.54
CA VAL A 17 -6.93 9.76 -29.20
C VAL A 17 -8.25 8.99 -29.25
N ILE A 18 -8.29 7.81 -28.63
CA ILE A 18 -9.55 7.14 -28.30
C ILE A 18 -9.74 7.28 -26.79
N PRO A 19 -10.83 7.91 -26.31
CA PRO A 19 -11.08 8.02 -24.87
C PRO A 19 -11.31 6.64 -24.23
N PHE A 20 -10.64 6.44 -23.09
CA PHE A 20 -10.60 5.31 -22.15
C PHE A 20 -11.91 4.51 -21.97
N GLU A 21 -13.08 5.15 -22.04
CA GLU A 21 -14.38 4.48 -21.85
C GLU A 21 -14.68 3.38 -22.89
N ARG A 22 -14.15 3.51 -24.12
CA ARG A 22 -14.37 2.52 -25.17
C ARG A 22 -13.50 1.28 -25.06
N ALA A 23 -12.26 1.41 -24.57
CA ALA A 23 -11.35 0.29 -24.39
C ALA A 23 -11.72 -0.54 -23.15
N ALA A 24 -12.06 0.11 -22.04
CA ALA A 24 -12.54 -0.55 -20.82
C ALA A 24 -13.88 -1.28 -21.04
N LYS A 25 -14.76 -0.74 -21.89
CA LYS A 25 -16.02 -1.42 -22.27
C LYS A 25 -15.78 -2.65 -23.15
N ALA A 26 -14.86 -2.56 -24.12
CA ALA A 26 -14.57 -3.68 -25.03
C ALA A 26 -13.92 -4.88 -24.30
N ALA A 27 -13.11 -4.63 -23.27
CA ALA A 27 -12.53 -5.69 -22.42
C ALA A 27 -13.58 -6.37 -21.52
N ARG A 28 -14.59 -5.63 -21.04
CA ARG A 28 -15.71 -6.18 -20.25
C ARG A 28 -16.64 -7.08 -21.06
N ASP A 29 -16.83 -6.78 -22.34
CA ASP A 29 -17.78 -7.48 -23.22
C ASP A 29 -17.18 -8.81 -23.81
N ALA A 30 -15.90 -9.13 -23.55
CA ALA A 30 -15.16 -10.20 -24.24
C ALA A 30 -14.67 -11.36 -23.36
N MET A 31 -15.06 -11.44 -22.08
CA MET A 31 -14.56 -12.47 -21.15
C MET A 31 -15.32 -13.81 -21.32
N PRO A 32 -14.67 -14.92 -21.70
CA PRO A 32 -15.30 -16.23 -21.69
C PRO A 32 -15.33 -16.84 -20.27
N ASP A 33 -16.24 -17.80 -20.05
CA ASP A 33 -16.32 -18.59 -18.81
C ASP A 33 -15.01 -19.37 -18.58
N ASP A 34 -14.40 -19.17 -17.41
CA ASP A 34 -13.11 -19.74 -17.01
C ASP A 34 -13.25 -21.21 -16.54
N PRO A 35 -12.41 -22.16 -16.99
CA PRO A 35 -12.45 -23.53 -16.47
C PRO A 35 -11.89 -23.60 -15.03
N ALA A 36 -12.36 -24.59 -14.28
CA ALA A 36 -12.00 -24.78 -12.87
C ALA A 36 -10.48 -24.95 -12.66
N PRO A 37 -9.91 -24.40 -11.57
CA PRO A 37 -8.48 -24.50 -11.30
C PRO A 37 -8.05 -25.91 -10.91
N ASP A 38 -6.86 -26.31 -11.35
CA ASP A 38 -6.20 -27.56 -10.96
C ASP A 38 -5.78 -27.56 -9.48
N PRO A 39 -5.71 -28.73 -8.83
CA PRO A 39 -5.38 -28.84 -7.41
C PRO A 39 -3.91 -28.52 -7.12
N VAL A 40 -3.71 -27.71 -6.06
CA VAL A 40 -2.40 -27.31 -5.51
C VAL A 40 -1.70 -28.52 -4.85
N PRO A 41 -0.38 -28.73 -5.04
CA PRO A 41 0.34 -29.83 -4.41
C PRO A 41 0.53 -29.62 -2.91
N ASP A 42 0.51 -30.75 -2.19
CA ASP A 42 0.57 -30.87 -0.73
C ASP A 42 1.92 -30.39 -0.17
N LEU A 43 1.89 -29.44 0.78
CA LEU A 43 3.07 -28.95 1.49
C LEU A 43 3.49 -30.00 2.52
N ALA A 44 4.63 -30.64 2.30
CA ALA A 44 5.18 -31.63 3.23
C ALA A 44 5.44 -31.01 4.62
N ASP A 45 5.06 -31.76 5.67
CA ASP A 45 5.19 -31.44 7.09
C ASP A 45 6.61 -31.01 7.49
N VAL A 46 6.76 -29.74 7.89
CA VAL A 46 7.91 -29.28 8.69
C VAL A 46 7.57 -29.52 10.17
N PRO A 47 8.44 -30.18 10.95
CA PRO A 47 8.14 -30.46 12.35
C PRO A 47 7.87 -29.17 13.15
N GLU A 48 6.72 -29.13 13.81
CA GLU A 48 6.11 -27.98 14.51
C GLU A 48 7.09 -27.23 15.43
N ALA A 49 8.03 -27.94 16.07
CA ALA A 49 9.02 -27.36 16.99
C ALA A 49 10.13 -26.54 16.29
N ASP A 50 10.55 -26.91 15.08
CA ASP A 50 11.57 -26.19 14.32
C ASP A 50 10.96 -24.92 13.67
N ALA A 51 9.69 -25.00 13.26
CA ALA A 51 8.91 -23.84 12.82
C ALA A 51 8.65 -22.85 13.97
N GLU A 52 8.36 -23.35 15.18
CA GLU A 52 8.13 -22.51 16.37
C GLU A 52 9.43 -21.83 16.85
N GLN A 53 10.58 -22.49 16.75
CA GLN A 53 11.88 -21.90 17.09
C GLN A 53 12.36 -20.89 16.02
N ALA A 54 12.21 -21.21 14.73
CA ALA A 54 12.51 -20.26 13.64
C ALA A 54 11.60 -19.02 13.71
N ALA A 55 10.31 -19.19 14.00
CA ALA A 55 9.37 -18.08 14.22
C ALA A 55 9.69 -17.28 15.49
N ARG A 56 10.22 -17.92 16.55
CA ARG A 56 10.73 -17.21 17.74
C ARG A 56 11.96 -16.36 17.44
N ASP A 57 12.90 -16.90 16.67
CA ASP A 57 14.15 -16.22 16.32
C ASP A 57 13.91 -15.07 15.33
N ASP A 58 12.91 -15.19 14.46
CA ASP A 58 12.48 -14.16 13.51
C ASP A 58 11.76 -12.99 14.22
N VAL A 59 10.90 -13.29 15.20
CA VAL A 59 10.25 -12.28 16.07
C VAL A 59 11.26 -11.48 16.91
N MET A 60 12.47 -11.98 17.13
CA MET A 60 13.53 -11.29 17.88
C MET A 60 14.45 -10.42 17.03
N ARG A 61 14.35 -10.46 15.70
CA ARG A 61 15.13 -9.59 14.83
C ARG A 61 14.56 -8.18 14.86
N ARG A 62 15.41 -7.22 15.24
CA ARG A 62 15.07 -5.81 15.19
C ARG A 62 15.07 -5.34 13.73
N PRO A 63 13.99 -4.72 13.23
CA PRO A 63 13.98 -4.19 11.88
C PRO A 63 14.98 -3.04 11.73
N GLN A 64 15.67 -3.00 10.60
CA GLN A 64 16.49 -1.86 10.20
C GLN A 64 15.57 -0.67 9.87
N PRO A 65 16.00 0.58 10.13
CA PRO A 65 15.25 1.75 9.69
C PRO A 65 15.02 1.75 8.18
N GLY A 66 13.85 2.26 7.77
CA GLY A 66 13.53 2.48 6.36
C GLY A 66 14.48 3.47 5.71
N ARG A 67 14.58 3.39 4.38
CA ARG A 67 15.40 4.32 3.59
C ARG A 67 14.51 5.35 2.89
N SER A 68 14.98 6.59 2.88
CA SER A 68 14.42 7.67 2.08
C SER A 68 14.65 7.40 0.60
N VAL A 69 13.70 7.81 -0.24
CA VAL A 69 13.87 7.72 -1.70
C VAL A 69 14.93 8.71 -2.15
N ALA A 70 15.99 8.21 -2.79
CA ALA A 70 17.11 9.03 -3.21
C ALA A 70 16.76 9.96 -4.39
N THR A 71 16.01 9.44 -5.36
CA THR A 71 15.52 10.20 -6.51
C THR A 71 14.26 9.51 -7.05
N PRO A 72 13.10 10.19 -7.07
CA PRO A 72 11.90 9.64 -7.67
C PRO A 72 12.11 9.38 -9.16
N VAL A 73 11.74 8.19 -9.64
CA VAL A 73 11.91 7.82 -11.05
C VAL A 73 10.87 8.54 -11.90
N ALA A 74 11.31 9.13 -13.02
CA ALA A 74 10.44 9.80 -13.98
C ALA A 74 9.71 8.79 -14.87
N SER A 75 8.57 9.19 -15.45
CA SER A 75 7.79 8.30 -16.31
C SER A 75 8.57 7.82 -17.53
N GLU A 76 9.43 8.65 -18.13
CA GLU A 76 10.27 8.22 -19.26
C GLU A 76 11.27 7.13 -18.88
N ASP A 77 11.81 7.17 -17.66
CA ASP A 77 12.75 6.18 -17.17
C ASP A 77 12.03 4.85 -16.86
N LEU A 78 10.81 4.90 -16.32
CA LEU A 78 9.97 3.72 -16.17
C LEU A 78 9.63 3.09 -17.54
N MET A 79 9.33 3.91 -18.56
CA MET A 79 9.07 3.41 -19.91
C MET A 79 10.29 2.67 -20.50
N ARG A 80 11.48 3.24 -20.31
CA ARG A 80 12.75 2.62 -20.75
C ARG A 80 13.00 1.32 -20.00
N LEU A 81 12.84 1.33 -18.68
CA LEU A 81 13.00 0.16 -17.83
C LEU A 81 12.10 -1.00 -18.29
N ALA A 82 10.82 -0.71 -18.55
CA ALA A 82 9.88 -1.69 -19.08
C ALA A 82 10.29 -2.23 -20.45
N ALA A 83 10.69 -1.35 -21.37
CA ALA A 83 11.12 -1.77 -22.71
C ALA A 83 12.38 -2.65 -22.66
N ASP A 84 13.37 -2.26 -21.86
CA ASP A 84 14.66 -2.95 -21.74
C ASP A 84 14.51 -4.32 -21.05
N ALA A 85 13.56 -4.46 -20.13
CA ALA A 85 13.23 -5.74 -19.50
C ALA A 85 12.43 -6.69 -20.41
N GLY A 86 11.99 -6.25 -21.59
CA GLY A 86 11.26 -7.07 -22.56
C GLY A 86 9.74 -6.84 -22.61
N LEU A 87 9.20 -5.86 -21.90
CA LEU A 87 7.77 -5.51 -21.88
C LEU A 87 7.39 -4.51 -22.98
N ILE A 88 8.04 -4.55 -24.14
CA ILE A 88 7.86 -3.55 -25.22
C ILE A 88 6.37 -3.36 -25.60
N ARG A 89 5.56 -4.43 -25.57
CA ARG A 89 4.12 -4.39 -25.88
C ARG A 89 3.25 -3.84 -24.75
N HIS A 90 3.80 -3.80 -23.53
CA HIS A 90 3.09 -3.47 -22.30
C HIS A 90 3.63 -2.21 -21.60
N VAL A 91 4.56 -1.46 -22.23
CA VAL A 91 5.11 -0.21 -21.67
C VAL A 91 4.02 0.76 -21.23
N GLU A 92 3.01 0.98 -22.07
CA GLU A 92 1.87 1.86 -21.74
C GLU A 92 1.09 1.34 -20.53
N ALA A 93 0.92 0.02 -20.41
CA ALA A 93 0.24 -0.59 -19.27
C ALA A 93 1.06 -0.46 -17.97
N VAL A 94 2.39 -0.62 -18.03
CA VAL A 94 3.28 -0.40 -16.88
C VAL A 94 3.13 1.02 -16.36
N CYS A 95 3.18 2.03 -17.24
CA CYS A 95 3.01 3.42 -16.83
C CYS A 95 1.60 3.72 -16.33
N ALA A 96 0.56 3.21 -16.99
CA ALA A 96 -0.83 3.41 -16.59
C ALA A 96 -1.17 2.76 -15.25
N LEU A 97 -0.48 1.66 -14.90
CA LEU A 97 -0.60 0.98 -13.61
C LEU A 97 0.40 1.49 -12.57
N SER A 98 1.24 2.47 -12.90
CA SER A 98 2.11 3.08 -11.89
C SER A 98 1.32 4.03 -10.98
N ARG A 99 1.65 4.03 -9.69
CA ARG A 99 1.05 4.90 -8.66
C ARG A 99 2.12 5.58 -7.87
N ARG A 100 1.94 6.88 -7.61
CA ARG A 100 2.79 7.63 -6.69
C ARG A 100 2.35 7.37 -5.25
N ALA A 101 3.33 7.03 -4.45
CA ALA A 101 3.23 6.85 -3.03
C ALA A 101 4.22 7.78 -2.34
N VAL A 102 4.14 7.88 -1.02
CA VAL A 102 5.22 8.48 -0.24
C VAL A 102 5.66 7.54 0.87
N ARG A 103 6.98 7.43 1.04
CA ARG A 103 7.58 6.74 2.19
C ARG A 103 7.58 7.65 3.40
N LEU A 104 7.32 7.05 4.55
CA LEU A 104 7.32 7.70 5.85
C LEU A 104 8.57 7.23 6.61
N VAL A 105 9.64 8.03 6.58
CA VAL A 105 10.93 7.67 7.16
C VAL A 105 11.14 8.42 8.47
N PRO A 106 11.38 7.74 9.61
CA PRO A 106 11.68 8.44 10.85
C PRO A 106 12.90 9.36 10.71
N ALA A 107 12.76 10.60 11.17
CA ALA A 107 13.78 11.63 11.07
C ALA A 107 13.98 12.35 12.42
N ASP A 108 15.09 13.06 12.56
CA ASP A 108 15.31 13.96 13.70
C ASP A 108 14.37 15.17 13.57
N PRO A 109 13.58 15.53 14.59
CA PRO A 109 12.74 16.73 14.57
C PRO A 109 13.54 18.05 14.39
N ALA A 110 14.85 18.05 14.63
CA ALA A 110 15.73 19.17 14.32
C ALA A 110 16.05 19.28 12.81
N GLU A 111 15.91 18.18 12.06
CA GLU A 111 16.23 18.09 10.62
C GLU A 111 14.99 18.22 9.75
N VAL A 112 13.83 17.78 10.25
CA VAL A 112 12.55 17.85 9.53
C VAL A 112 11.54 18.66 10.32
N ALA A 113 11.05 19.74 9.70
CA ALA A 113 9.94 20.52 10.20
C ALA A 113 8.63 19.99 9.60
N GLY A 114 7.60 19.84 10.43
CA GLY A 114 6.30 19.37 9.96
C GLY A 114 5.38 18.93 11.10
N ARG A 115 4.16 18.53 10.73
CA ARG A 115 3.16 17.91 11.62
C ARG A 115 3.15 16.39 11.48
N SER A 116 3.73 15.82 10.43
CA SER A 116 3.81 14.36 10.24
C SER A 116 4.73 13.70 11.26
N ARG A 117 4.21 12.69 11.96
CA ARG A 117 4.94 11.98 13.02
C ARG A 117 4.37 10.61 13.31
N LEU A 118 5.22 9.75 13.83
CA LEU A 118 4.86 8.44 14.39
C LEU A 118 4.86 8.54 15.93
N GLY A 119 3.82 8.01 16.57
CA GLY A 119 3.64 8.06 18.02
C GLY A 119 3.38 9.46 18.59
N GLY A 120 3.48 9.57 19.92
CA GLY A 120 3.29 10.82 20.65
C GLY A 120 1.83 11.17 20.93
N ALA A 121 1.55 12.46 21.12
CA ALA A 121 0.19 12.97 21.26
C ALA A 121 -0.41 13.30 19.87
N PRO A 122 -1.66 12.94 19.56
CA PRO A 122 -2.33 13.38 18.34
C PRO A 122 -2.73 14.86 18.41
N ASP A 123 -2.70 15.55 17.26
CA ASP A 123 -3.33 16.87 17.09
C ASP A 123 -4.86 16.72 16.95
N LEU A 124 -5.47 16.08 17.94
CA LEU A 124 -6.88 15.75 17.97
C LEU A 124 -7.70 17.01 18.33
N PRO A 125 -8.75 17.37 17.56
CA PRO A 125 -9.63 18.47 17.93
C PRO A 125 -10.28 18.23 19.30
N MET A 126 -10.47 19.27 20.11
CA MET A 126 -11.02 19.14 21.48
C MET A 126 -12.38 18.43 21.55
N SER A 127 -13.17 18.47 20.47
CA SER A 127 -14.49 17.84 20.38
C SER A 127 -14.44 16.36 19.99
N ALA A 128 -13.29 15.86 19.54
CA ALA A 128 -13.18 14.50 19.03
C ALA A 128 -13.01 13.51 20.19
N VAL A 129 -13.68 12.37 20.05
CA VAL A 129 -13.63 11.27 21.02
C VAL A 129 -12.49 10.34 20.64
N TRP A 130 -11.74 9.88 21.64
CA TRP A 130 -10.70 8.88 21.41
C TRP A 130 -11.31 7.60 20.79
N PRO A 131 -10.78 7.07 19.67
CA PRO A 131 -11.30 5.84 19.09
C PRO A 131 -11.19 4.63 20.03
N ASN A 132 -12.27 3.86 20.16
CA ASN A 132 -12.33 2.66 20.98
C ASN A 132 -12.80 1.47 20.13
N TRP A 133 -12.34 0.27 20.47
CA TRP A 133 -12.81 -1.01 19.93
C TRP A 133 -12.89 -2.05 21.05
N ASP A 134 -13.98 -2.80 21.09
CA ASP A 134 -14.27 -3.79 22.15
C ASP A 134 -14.06 -3.25 23.59
N ALA A 135 -14.58 -2.05 23.84
CA ALA A 135 -14.44 -1.29 25.10
C ALA A 135 -12.99 -0.93 25.50
N ALA A 136 -12.01 -1.16 24.63
CA ALA A 136 -10.62 -0.76 24.81
C ALA A 136 -10.26 0.44 23.91
N PRO A 137 -9.47 1.40 24.40
CA PRO A 137 -8.97 2.49 23.56
C PRO A 137 -7.99 1.94 22.51
N LEU A 138 -8.10 2.44 21.27
CA LEU A 138 -7.12 2.13 20.23
C LEU A 138 -5.81 2.89 20.48
N THR A 139 -4.68 2.28 20.11
CA THR A 139 -3.38 2.93 20.22
C THR A 139 -3.22 3.98 19.14
N PHE A 140 -2.79 5.20 19.49
CA PHE A 140 -2.39 6.18 18.50
C PHE A 140 -1.06 5.78 17.86
N VAL A 141 -1.09 5.56 16.55
CA VAL A 141 0.06 5.10 15.76
C VAL A 141 0.86 6.28 15.22
N GLY A 142 0.18 7.34 14.80
CA GLY A 142 0.83 8.50 14.23
C GLY A 142 -0.15 9.37 13.45
N GLN A 143 0.39 10.43 12.88
CA GLN A 143 -0.35 11.36 12.04
C GLN A 143 0.45 11.78 10.82
N ILE A 144 -0.27 12.09 9.75
CA ILE A 144 0.32 12.47 8.47
C ILE A 144 -0.39 13.71 7.98
N ASP A 145 0.39 14.76 7.73
CA ASP A 145 -0.07 15.99 7.11
C ASP A 145 -0.21 15.78 5.60
N LEU A 146 -1.42 15.93 5.07
CA LEU A 146 -1.69 15.71 3.66
C LEU A 146 -1.07 16.80 2.78
N ALA A 147 -0.86 18.01 3.30
CA ALA A 147 -0.16 19.05 2.55
C ALA A 147 1.32 18.70 2.35
N GLU A 148 1.95 18.06 3.34
CA GLU A 148 3.32 17.54 3.21
C GLU A 148 3.40 16.37 2.21
N ALA A 149 2.44 15.45 2.26
CA ALA A 149 2.33 14.34 1.30
C ALA A 149 2.06 14.83 -0.13
N ALA A 150 1.19 15.82 -0.30
CA ALA A 150 0.89 16.44 -1.58
C ALA A 150 2.11 17.20 -2.13
N ALA A 151 2.86 17.91 -1.28
CA ALA A 151 4.11 18.57 -1.65
C ALA A 151 5.19 17.57 -2.11
N ALA A 152 5.21 16.37 -1.54
CA ALA A 152 6.04 15.25 -1.99
C ALA A 152 5.50 14.55 -3.26
N GLY A 153 4.35 14.99 -3.80
CA GLY A 153 3.79 14.49 -5.05
C GLY A 153 3.15 13.12 -4.94
N ILE A 154 2.44 12.84 -3.85
CA ILE A 154 1.58 11.66 -3.77
C ILE A 154 0.46 11.71 -4.82
N ASP A 155 -0.13 10.56 -5.19
CA ASP A 155 -1.30 10.53 -6.08
C ASP A 155 -2.48 11.34 -5.51
N GLU A 156 -3.29 11.94 -6.39
CA GLU A 156 -4.53 12.67 -6.06
C GLU A 156 -5.67 11.72 -5.64
N ALA A 157 -5.42 10.84 -4.66
CA ALA A 157 -6.39 9.90 -4.10
C ALA A 157 -6.81 10.25 -2.66
N LEU A 158 -6.37 11.39 -2.15
CA LEU A 158 -6.66 11.95 -0.83
C LEU A 158 -6.91 13.46 -0.95
N PRO A 159 -7.56 14.10 0.03
CA PRO A 159 -7.62 15.55 0.11
C PRO A 159 -6.21 16.18 0.03
N PRO A 160 -6.08 17.37 -0.57
CA PRO A 160 -4.77 18.00 -0.77
C PRO A 160 -4.15 18.54 0.53
N ASP A 161 -4.94 18.68 1.59
CA ASP A 161 -4.55 19.22 2.88
C ASP A 161 -5.38 18.60 4.03
N GLY A 162 -5.08 19.04 5.26
CA GLY A 162 -5.61 18.46 6.48
C GLY A 162 -4.74 17.33 7.03
N LEU A 163 -5.23 16.69 8.08
CA LEU A 163 -4.44 15.78 8.90
C LEU A 163 -5.12 14.42 9.02
N LEU A 164 -4.38 13.37 8.68
CA LEU A 164 -4.76 11.99 9.00
C LEU A 164 -4.26 11.63 10.39
N LEU A 165 -5.16 11.17 11.26
CA LEU A 165 -4.81 10.60 12.57
C LEU A 165 -5.09 9.11 12.56
N ILE A 166 -4.07 8.29 12.83
CA ILE A 166 -4.15 6.83 12.71
C ILE A 166 -4.16 6.16 14.07
N PHE A 167 -5.15 5.29 14.27
CA PHE A 167 -5.35 4.51 15.49
C PHE A 167 -5.52 3.02 15.16
N SER A 168 -4.94 2.13 15.96
CA SER A 168 -5.06 0.69 15.73
C SER A 168 -4.94 -0.14 17.01
N ALA A 169 -5.57 -1.31 17.01
CA ALA A 169 -5.54 -2.27 18.11
C ALA A 169 -4.26 -3.11 18.02
N LEU A 170 -3.19 -2.63 18.63
CA LEU A 170 -1.88 -3.30 18.58
C LEU A 170 -1.78 -4.47 19.57
N GLU A 171 -2.43 -4.37 20.73
CA GLU A 171 -2.33 -5.40 21.79
C GLU A 171 -3.21 -6.63 21.52
N GLN A 172 -4.37 -6.43 20.91
CA GLN A 172 -5.37 -7.48 20.68
C GLN A 172 -5.12 -8.26 19.39
N THR A 173 -4.27 -7.74 18.50
CA THR A 173 -3.79 -8.42 17.28
C THR A 173 -4.94 -8.97 16.38
N PRO A 174 -5.90 -8.12 15.98
CA PRO A 174 -6.99 -8.46 15.06
C PRO A 174 -6.44 -8.89 13.70
N SER A 175 -7.00 -9.91 13.06
CA SER A 175 -6.54 -10.33 11.72
C SER A 175 -6.86 -9.28 10.66
N GLY A 176 -7.99 -8.58 10.84
CA GLY A 176 -8.59 -7.68 9.85
C GLY A 176 -9.43 -8.38 8.79
N SER A 177 -9.38 -9.72 8.75
CA SER A 177 -10.13 -10.55 7.81
C SER A 177 -11.55 -10.88 8.29
N SER A 178 -11.83 -10.72 9.59
CA SER A 178 -13.16 -10.93 10.16
C SER A 178 -14.00 -9.64 10.12
N PRO A 179 -15.32 -9.71 9.85
CA PRO A 179 -16.22 -8.58 10.00
C PRO A 179 -16.17 -7.94 11.39
N MET A 180 -15.85 -8.72 12.44
CA MET A 180 -15.71 -8.23 13.82
C MET A 180 -14.49 -7.31 14.01
N ASP A 181 -13.47 -7.47 13.17
CA ASP A 181 -12.25 -6.66 13.18
C ASP A 181 -12.46 -5.30 12.47
N ARG A 182 -13.66 -5.01 11.93
CA ARG A 182 -13.95 -3.76 11.18
C ARG A 182 -13.56 -2.50 11.96
N GLU A 183 -13.65 -2.54 13.28
CA GLU A 183 -13.38 -1.39 14.14
C GLU A 183 -11.98 -1.37 14.76
N SER A 184 -11.16 -2.37 14.47
CA SER A 184 -9.87 -2.56 15.10
C SER A 184 -8.76 -1.61 14.61
N SER A 185 -9.02 -0.88 13.52
CA SER A 185 -8.22 0.26 13.08
C SER A 185 -9.15 1.41 12.69
N ARG A 186 -8.75 2.64 13.03
CA ARG A 186 -9.53 3.86 12.79
C ARG A 186 -8.61 4.95 12.25
N VAL A 187 -9.02 5.57 11.16
CA VAL A 187 -8.38 6.78 10.64
C VAL A 187 -9.37 7.92 10.76
N LEU A 188 -8.92 9.04 11.31
CA LEU A 188 -9.69 10.27 11.35
C LEU A 188 -9.05 11.25 10.37
N TYR A 189 -9.88 11.89 9.56
CA TYR A 189 -9.49 13.05 8.77
C TYR A 189 -9.92 14.33 9.51
N VAL A 190 -8.98 15.25 9.70
CA VAL A 190 -9.20 16.56 10.31
C VAL A 190 -8.88 17.60 9.26
N GLU A 191 -9.91 18.33 8.82
CA GLU A 191 -9.77 19.49 7.94
C GLU A 191 -8.80 20.52 8.54
N GLU A 192 -8.06 21.22 7.68
CA GLU A 192 -6.98 22.13 8.07
C GLU A 192 -7.41 23.15 9.13
N GLU A 193 -8.60 23.76 8.98
CA GLU A 193 -9.13 24.78 9.89
C GLU A 193 -9.50 24.24 11.27
N ARG A 194 -9.62 22.92 11.40
CA ARG A 194 -10.01 22.23 12.64
C ARG A 194 -8.82 21.66 13.39
N ILE A 195 -7.62 21.71 12.79
CA ILE A 195 -6.39 21.26 13.44
C ILE A 195 -6.08 22.23 14.58
N PRO A 196 -5.86 21.73 15.82
CA PRO A 196 -5.55 22.59 16.94
C PRO A 196 -4.17 23.26 16.73
N PRO A 197 -4.01 24.54 17.13
CA PRO A 197 -2.74 25.27 16.97
C PRO A 197 -1.62 24.76 17.89
N VAL A 198 -1.99 24.01 18.93
CA VAL A 198 -1.08 23.37 19.88
C VAL A 198 -1.59 21.97 20.11
N THR A 199 -0.70 20.99 20.03
CA THR A 199 -1.00 19.60 20.39
C THR A 199 -1.57 19.55 21.81
N PRO A 200 -2.83 19.13 22.00
CA PRO A 200 -3.41 19.00 23.33
C PRO A 200 -2.63 17.96 24.13
N ASP A 201 -2.55 18.12 25.46
CA ASP A 201 -2.12 17.02 26.32
C ASP A 201 -3.23 15.95 26.30
N PRO A 202 -3.00 14.78 25.68
CA PRO A 202 -4.09 13.87 25.40
C PRO A 202 -4.55 13.20 26.69
N ILE A 203 -5.85 13.32 26.97
CA ILE A 203 -6.52 12.51 27.99
C ILE A 203 -6.89 11.18 27.31
N GLY A 204 -6.00 10.18 27.38
CA GLY A 204 -6.22 8.86 26.78
C GLY A 204 -5.16 7.82 27.17
N ALA A 205 -5.55 6.55 27.24
CA ALA A 205 -4.65 5.42 27.49
C ALA A 205 -4.31 4.74 26.16
N GLY A 206 -3.03 4.42 25.92
CA GLY A 206 -2.54 3.74 24.71
C GLY A 206 -1.80 4.65 23.73
N ARG A 207 -0.63 5.18 24.12
CA ARG A 207 0.29 5.87 23.19
C ARG A 207 1.73 5.46 23.46
N PRO A 208 2.58 5.36 22.42
CA PRO A 208 4.02 5.53 22.59
C PRO A 208 4.28 6.94 23.16
N GLU A 209 5.06 7.07 24.24
CA GLU A 209 5.39 8.38 24.83
C GLU A 209 6.18 9.29 23.88
N ALA A 210 6.99 8.70 23.01
CA ALA A 210 7.82 9.43 22.06
C ALA A 210 7.07 9.74 20.77
N ALA A 211 7.09 11.01 20.36
CA ALA A 211 6.80 11.42 19.00
C ALA A 211 8.08 11.34 18.17
N ARG A 212 8.01 10.78 16.97
CA ARG A 212 9.12 10.76 16.01
C ARG A 212 8.70 11.48 14.74
N ALA A 213 9.43 12.53 14.39
CA ALA A 213 9.20 13.24 13.13
C ALA A 213 9.39 12.28 11.95
N VAL A 214 8.71 12.58 10.84
CA VAL A 214 8.76 11.76 9.62
C VAL A 214 9.20 12.63 8.46
N GLU A 215 10.26 12.22 7.79
CA GLU A 215 10.57 12.66 6.44
C GLU A 215 9.62 11.96 5.45
N ILE A 216 8.98 12.75 4.59
CA ILE A 216 8.11 12.25 3.53
C ILE A 216 8.87 12.31 2.20
N THR A 217 9.07 11.15 1.57
CA THR A 217 9.78 11.06 0.28
C THR A 217 8.94 10.35 -0.78
N SER A 218 8.93 10.90 -1.99
CA SER A 218 8.12 10.40 -3.11
C SER A 218 8.66 9.09 -3.68
N GLU A 219 7.77 8.15 -3.97
CA GLU A 219 8.09 6.85 -4.55
C GLU A 219 7.12 6.53 -5.69
N LEU A 220 7.63 6.02 -6.80
CA LEU A 220 6.81 5.42 -7.86
C LEU A 220 6.73 3.90 -7.65
N THR A 221 5.52 3.36 -7.67
CA THR A 221 5.26 1.93 -7.44
C THR A 221 4.44 1.34 -8.59
N ILE A 222 4.66 0.06 -8.87
CA ILE A 222 3.82 -0.73 -9.79
C ILE A 222 3.30 -1.98 -9.06
N PRO A 223 2.12 -2.51 -9.45
CA PRO A 223 1.54 -3.66 -8.78
C PRO A 223 2.36 -4.94 -8.97
N ARG A 224 2.10 -5.94 -8.14
CA ARG A 224 2.61 -7.31 -8.35
C ARG A 224 1.97 -7.97 -9.57
N VAL A 225 2.70 -8.90 -10.17
CA VAL A 225 2.27 -9.61 -11.39
C VAL A 225 0.97 -10.40 -11.21
N TRP A 226 0.71 -10.89 -10.00
CA TRP A 226 -0.51 -11.66 -9.67
C TRP A 226 -1.71 -10.79 -9.30
N THR A 227 -1.59 -9.46 -9.32
CA THR A 227 -2.77 -8.62 -9.08
C THR A 227 -3.70 -8.66 -10.28
N ALA A 228 -5.01 -8.57 -10.03
CA ALA A 228 -6.04 -8.56 -11.06
C ALA A 228 -5.76 -7.62 -12.27
N PRO A 229 -5.34 -6.34 -12.10
CA PRO A 229 -5.04 -5.48 -13.24
C PRO A 229 -3.87 -5.96 -14.09
N VAL A 230 -2.89 -6.67 -13.53
CA VAL A 230 -1.76 -7.21 -14.30
C VAL A 230 -2.12 -8.55 -14.95
N GLN A 231 -2.87 -9.41 -14.26
CA GLN A 231 -3.39 -10.65 -14.83
C GLN A 231 -4.27 -10.39 -16.07
N ALA A 232 -5.06 -9.31 -16.05
CA ALA A 232 -5.88 -8.89 -17.19
C ALA A 232 -5.07 -8.53 -18.46
N LEU A 233 -3.76 -8.30 -18.35
CA LEU A 233 -2.89 -8.04 -19.50
C LEU A 233 -2.56 -9.31 -20.29
N GLY A 234 -2.78 -10.50 -19.71
CA GLY A 234 -2.50 -11.78 -20.36
C GLY A 234 -1.01 -12.02 -20.65
N LEU A 235 -0.14 -11.58 -19.73
CA LEU A 235 1.31 -11.71 -19.85
C LEU A 235 1.74 -13.18 -19.93
N ASP A 236 2.63 -13.53 -20.85
CA ASP A 236 3.28 -14.83 -20.86
C ASP A 236 4.29 -14.99 -19.71
N ASP A 237 4.82 -16.20 -19.48
CA ASP A 237 5.75 -16.47 -18.37
C ASP A 237 7.00 -15.58 -18.40
N ALA A 238 7.50 -15.23 -19.59
CA ALA A 238 8.68 -14.38 -19.73
C ALA A 238 8.33 -12.92 -19.41
N GLU A 239 7.18 -12.44 -19.87
CA GLU A 239 6.65 -11.11 -19.57
C GLU A 239 6.29 -10.96 -18.08
N GLN A 240 5.76 -12.01 -17.44
CA GLN A 240 5.54 -12.03 -15.99
C GLN A 240 6.85 -11.89 -15.20
N GLY A 241 7.90 -12.62 -15.62
CA GLY A 241 9.24 -12.48 -15.05
C GLY A 241 9.82 -11.07 -15.25
N ALA A 242 9.64 -10.50 -16.45
CA ALA A 242 10.05 -9.14 -16.77
C ALA A 242 9.31 -8.10 -15.93
N TRP A 243 8.02 -8.30 -15.66
CA TRP A 243 7.22 -7.41 -14.81
C TRP A 243 7.78 -7.30 -13.38
N GLU A 244 8.07 -8.43 -12.74
CA GLU A 244 8.69 -8.43 -11.42
C GLU A 244 10.13 -7.91 -11.45
N GLN A 245 10.87 -8.12 -12.54
CA GLN A 245 12.19 -7.49 -12.74
C GLN A 245 12.09 -5.97 -12.77
N VAL A 246 11.19 -5.40 -13.56
CA VAL A 246 10.93 -3.95 -13.62
C VAL A 246 10.57 -3.42 -12.24
N ARG A 247 9.73 -4.15 -11.48
CA ARG A 247 9.35 -3.74 -10.12
C ARG A 247 10.55 -3.64 -9.18
N ARG A 248 11.48 -4.61 -9.24
CA ARG A 248 12.70 -4.62 -8.42
C ARG A 248 13.67 -3.52 -8.84
N GLU A 249 13.97 -3.42 -10.13
CA GLU A 249 14.89 -2.40 -10.65
C GLU A 249 14.35 -0.98 -10.41
N LEU A 250 13.03 -0.78 -10.49
CA LEU A 250 12.39 0.49 -10.12
C LEU A 250 12.63 0.87 -8.65
N ALA A 251 12.56 -0.11 -7.73
CA ALA A 251 12.86 0.14 -6.32
C ALA A 251 14.36 0.43 -6.11
N GLU A 252 15.25 -0.34 -6.76
CA GLU A 252 16.70 -0.15 -6.70
C GLU A 252 17.13 1.24 -7.20
N LEU A 253 16.58 1.71 -8.32
CA LEU A 253 16.85 3.05 -8.86
C LEU A 253 16.43 4.16 -7.90
N GLN A 254 15.42 3.90 -7.06
CA GLN A 254 14.94 4.82 -6.03
C GLN A 254 15.71 4.68 -4.70
N GLY A 255 16.63 3.73 -4.58
CA GLY A 255 17.37 3.44 -3.35
C GLY A 255 16.55 2.68 -2.29
N VAL A 256 15.45 2.07 -2.72
CA VAL A 256 14.50 1.36 -1.86
C VAL A 256 14.71 -0.15 -1.97
N THR A 257 14.64 -0.84 -0.83
CA THR A 257 14.64 -2.31 -0.77
C THR A 257 13.21 -2.80 -0.60
N LEU A 258 12.79 -3.69 -1.50
CA LEU A 258 11.50 -4.38 -1.38
C LEU A 258 11.64 -5.53 -0.38
N TRP A 259 10.53 -5.89 0.26
CA TRP A 259 10.50 -6.97 1.23
C TRP A 259 11.08 -8.30 0.73
N ASP A 260 10.64 -8.75 -0.45
CA ASP A 260 11.00 -10.09 -0.95
C ASP A 260 12.48 -10.20 -1.38
N ASP A 261 13.19 -9.07 -1.47
CA ASP A 261 14.58 -9.01 -1.91
C ASP A 261 15.59 -8.94 -0.75
N GLY A 262 15.11 -8.81 0.50
CA GLY A 262 15.94 -8.65 1.69
C GLY A 262 15.95 -9.88 2.60
N ALA A 263 17.15 -10.27 3.08
CA ALA A 263 17.27 -11.24 4.18
C ALA A 263 17.03 -10.59 5.57
N GLU A 264 17.05 -9.26 5.63
CA GLU A 264 16.86 -8.47 6.85
C GLU A 264 15.44 -7.89 6.89
N LEU A 265 14.88 -7.75 8.10
CA LEU A 265 13.62 -7.05 8.34
C LEU A 265 13.89 -5.55 8.24
N HIS A 266 13.04 -4.80 7.53
CA HIS A 266 13.17 -3.34 7.40
C HIS A 266 11.85 -2.65 7.75
N ALA A 267 11.93 -1.51 8.43
CA ALA A 267 10.79 -0.63 8.65
C ALA A 267 10.40 0.05 7.32
N SER A 268 9.31 -0.38 6.69
CA SER A 268 8.83 0.12 5.39
C SER A 268 7.41 0.66 5.53
N HIS A 269 7.32 1.93 5.93
CA HIS A 269 6.06 2.65 6.07
C HIS A 269 5.77 3.48 4.82
N ARG A 270 4.53 3.42 4.32
CA ARG A 270 4.14 4.07 3.07
C ARG A 270 2.70 4.54 3.11
N LEU A 271 2.44 5.74 2.61
CA LEU A 271 1.10 6.24 2.30
C LEU A 271 0.82 6.06 0.80
N LEU A 272 -0.33 5.46 0.46
CA LEU A 272 -0.76 5.08 -0.89
C LEU A 272 0.20 4.10 -1.63
N GLY A 273 0.11 4.05 -2.96
CA GLY A 273 0.84 3.12 -3.82
C GLY A 273 0.25 1.72 -3.89
N TYR A 274 1.14 0.74 -4.06
CA TYR A 274 0.81 -0.69 -3.99
C TYR A 274 1.36 -1.33 -2.70
N PRO A 275 0.63 -2.28 -2.10
CA PRO A 275 1.10 -3.00 -0.92
C PRO A 275 2.28 -3.92 -1.26
N GLU A 276 3.20 -4.04 -0.31
CA GLU A 276 4.16 -5.14 -0.28
C GLU A 276 3.49 -6.36 0.37
N GLU A 277 2.68 -7.08 -0.41
CA GLU A 277 2.00 -8.31 0.02
C GLU A 277 2.34 -9.51 -0.86
N THR A 278 1.94 -10.70 -0.40
CA THR A 278 2.29 -11.99 -1.02
C THR A 278 1.16 -12.66 -1.78
N ARG A 279 -0.11 -12.26 -1.59
CA ARG A 279 -1.27 -12.99 -2.16
C ARG A 279 -2.12 -12.21 -3.15
N GLY A 280 -2.10 -10.87 -3.11
CA GLY A 280 -2.92 -10.03 -3.98
C GLY A 280 -4.43 -10.13 -3.67
N ASP A 281 -4.79 -10.62 -2.48
CA ASP A 281 -6.15 -10.98 -2.11
C ASP A 281 -6.81 -9.97 -1.16
N MET A 282 -6.08 -8.93 -0.75
CA MET A 282 -6.52 -8.01 0.30
C MET A 282 -7.72 -7.16 -0.13
N GLN A 283 -7.78 -6.71 -1.38
CA GLN A 283 -8.95 -5.99 -1.87
C GLN A 283 -10.22 -6.86 -1.80
N LEU A 284 -10.11 -8.12 -2.21
CA LEU A 284 -11.24 -9.06 -2.16
C LEU A 284 -11.62 -9.39 -0.72
N ALA A 285 -10.64 -9.54 0.18
CA ALA A 285 -10.88 -9.68 1.61
C ALA A 285 -11.66 -8.48 2.19
N CYS A 286 -11.26 -7.25 1.85
CA CYS A 286 -11.97 -6.05 2.26
C CYS A 286 -13.42 -6.02 1.75
N GLU A 287 -13.61 -6.41 0.49
CA GLU A 287 -14.91 -6.41 -0.17
C GLU A 287 -15.89 -7.44 0.42
N LEU A 288 -15.39 -8.63 0.77
CA LEU A 288 -16.14 -9.66 1.49
C LEU A 288 -16.46 -9.21 2.92
N ALA A 289 -15.48 -8.71 3.67
CA ALA A 289 -15.68 -8.21 5.02
C ALA A 289 -16.66 -7.01 5.07
N ALA A 290 -16.71 -6.19 4.02
CA ALA A 290 -17.68 -5.10 3.86
C ALA A 290 -19.13 -5.59 3.67
N ARG A 291 -19.31 -6.81 3.16
CA ARG A 291 -20.60 -7.51 3.09
C ARG A 291 -20.95 -8.29 4.36
N GLY A 292 -20.09 -8.26 5.37
CA GLY A 292 -20.26 -9.05 6.59
C GLY A 292 -19.90 -10.52 6.41
N ILE A 293 -19.10 -10.86 5.39
CA ILE A 293 -18.64 -12.22 5.14
C ILE A 293 -17.28 -12.41 5.82
N ASP A 294 -17.16 -13.46 6.63
CA ASP A 294 -15.91 -13.83 7.30
C ASP A 294 -15.15 -14.86 6.47
N VAL A 295 -13.98 -14.47 5.97
CA VAL A 295 -13.08 -15.34 5.20
C VAL A 295 -12.11 -16.12 6.10
N GLY A 296 -12.05 -15.78 7.40
CA GLY A 296 -11.13 -16.33 8.37
C GLY A 296 -9.68 -16.28 7.88
N TYR A 297 -8.98 -17.41 7.97
CA TYR A 297 -7.60 -17.58 7.50
C TYR A 297 -7.50 -18.14 6.07
N GLY A 298 -8.64 -18.39 5.41
CA GLY A 298 -8.68 -18.95 4.06
C GLY A 298 -8.32 -17.94 2.96
N ALA A 299 -8.14 -18.43 1.74
CA ALA A 299 -8.00 -17.58 0.57
C ALA A 299 -9.35 -16.92 0.24
N PRO A 300 -9.45 -15.58 0.16
CA PRO A 300 -10.69 -14.88 -0.16
C PRO A 300 -11.35 -15.37 -1.46
N SER A 301 -10.56 -15.70 -2.48
CA SER A 301 -11.03 -16.21 -3.77
C SER A 301 -11.68 -17.59 -3.70
N ALA A 302 -11.38 -18.39 -2.69
CA ALA A 302 -11.99 -19.70 -2.48
C ALA A 302 -13.38 -19.62 -1.82
N HIS A 303 -13.78 -18.44 -1.33
CA HIS A 303 -15.07 -18.28 -0.68
C HIS A 303 -16.22 -18.35 -1.72
N PRO A 304 -17.33 -19.09 -1.46
CA PRO A 304 -18.43 -19.23 -2.43
C PRO A 304 -19.01 -17.90 -2.92
N ASP A 305 -19.06 -16.90 -2.04
CA ASP A 305 -19.60 -15.56 -2.32
C ASP A 305 -18.58 -14.62 -2.99
N ALA A 306 -17.35 -15.06 -3.26
CA ALA A 306 -16.34 -14.25 -3.95
C ALA A 306 -16.62 -14.09 -5.45
N ARG A 307 -17.43 -14.98 -6.03
CA ARG A 307 -17.68 -15.02 -7.48
C ARG A 307 -18.21 -13.67 -7.99
N GLY A 308 -17.49 -13.10 -8.97
CA GLY A 308 -17.87 -11.84 -9.61
C GLY A 308 -17.57 -10.60 -8.78
N LEU A 309 -16.85 -10.71 -7.65
CA LEU A 309 -16.49 -9.56 -6.82
C LEU A 309 -15.14 -8.94 -7.21
N ASP A 310 -14.31 -9.58 -8.01
CA ASP A 310 -12.95 -9.09 -8.34
C ASP A 310 -12.95 -7.68 -8.92
N GLY A 311 -13.91 -7.37 -9.80
CA GLY A 311 -14.06 -6.05 -10.39
C GLY A 311 -14.52 -4.99 -9.39
N VAL A 312 -15.39 -5.35 -8.44
CA VAL A 312 -15.87 -4.42 -7.40
C VAL A 312 -14.79 -4.21 -6.33
N ALA A 313 -14.02 -5.25 -6.03
CA ALA A 313 -12.90 -5.20 -5.09
C ALA A 313 -11.83 -4.19 -5.52
N GLN A 314 -11.68 -3.89 -6.82
CA GLN A 314 -10.70 -2.90 -7.29
C GLN A 314 -10.94 -1.48 -6.79
N ARG A 315 -12.12 -1.17 -6.22
CA ARG A 315 -12.37 0.12 -5.57
C ARG A 315 -11.55 0.31 -4.29
N TRP A 316 -11.05 -0.77 -3.68
CA TRP A 316 -10.25 -0.68 -2.47
C TRP A 316 -8.83 -0.27 -2.81
N ARG A 317 -8.41 0.86 -2.25
CA ARG A 317 -7.03 1.35 -2.35
C ARG A 317 -6.32 1.23 -1.01
N LEU A 318 -5.03 0.94 -1.10
CA LEU A 318 -4.13 1.04 0.04
C LEU A 318 -4.12 2.51 0.47
N LEU A 319 -4.52 2.77 1.70
CA LEU A 319 -4.33 4.06 2.35
C LEU A 319 -2.93 4.12 2.97
N LEU A 320 -2.59 3.15 3.82
CA LEU A 320 -1.35 3.16 4.60
C LEU A 320 -0.82 1.75 4.76
N GLN A 321 0.49 1.57 4.57
CA GLN A 321 1.23 0.39 4.99
C GLN A 321 2.14 0.77 6.16
N LEU A 322 2.08 -0.03 7.21
CA LEU A 322 3.01 0.01 8.33
C LEU A 322 3.65 -1.37 8.47
N THR A 323 4.92 -1.39 8.88
CA THR A 323 5.65 -2.59 9.24
C THR A 323 5.95 -2.53 10.74
N ILE A 324 6.46 -3.62 11.30
CA ILE A 324 7.12 -3.57 12.60
C ILE A 324 8.18 -2.47 12.61
N ASP A 325 8.19 -1.69 13.68
CA ASP A 325 9.20 -0.66 13.93
C ASP A 325 9.35 -0.54 15.45
N ASP A 326 10.43 -1.12 15.96
CA ASP A 326 10.76 -1.12 17.38
C ASP A 326 11.06 0.31 17.87
N ASP A 327 11.59 1.17 17.01
CA ASP A 327 11.91 2.54 17.36
C ASP A 327 10.65 3.42 17.40
N ALA A 328 9.66 3.13 16.56
CA ALA A 328 8.34 3.77 16.63
C ALA A 328 7.43 3.17 17.73
N GLY A 329 7.85 2.03 18.32
CA GLY A 329 7.24 1.47 19.52
C GLY A 329 6.04 0.56 19.26
N TRP A 330 5.92 -0.03 18.07
CA TRP A 330 4.83 -0.96 17.77
C TRP A 330 5.26 -2.26 17.09
N ARG A 331 4.45 -3.28 17.35
CA ARG A 331 4.40 -4.56 16.64
C ARG A 331 2.93 -4.99 16.50
N PHE A 332 2.60 -5.78 15.50
CA PHE A 332 1.20 -6.14 15.16
C PHE A 332 0.76 -7.53 15.66
N GLY A 333 1.57 -8.14 16.51
CA GLY A 333 1.33 -9.48 17.06
C GLY A 333 2.35 -10.52 16.61
N ARG A 334 2.18 -11.76 17.07
CA ARG A 334 3.09 -12.87 16.72
C ARG A 334 2.95 -13.24 15.25
N GLY A 335 4.09 -13.34 14.56
CA GLY A 335 4.15 -13.74 13.15
C GLY A 335 3.46 -12.76 12.21
N ARG A 336 3.26 -11.52 12.64
CA ARG A 336 2.71 -10.45 11.81
C ARG A 336 3.66 -9.28 11.76
N GLU A 337 4.04 -8.95 10.55
CA GLU A 337 5.09 -7.98 10.28
C GLU A 337 4.53 -6.67 9.78
N ARG A 338 3.27 -6.67 9.34
CA ARG A 338 2.64 -5.53 8.70
C ARG A 338 1.19 -5.31 9.10
N LEU A 339 0.79 -4.06 8.99
CA LEU A 339 -0.57 -3.58 9.02
C LEU A 339 -0.81 -2.75 7.76
N TRP A 340 -1.81 -3.12 6.98
CA TRP A 340 -2.30 -2.34 5.87
C TRP A 340 -3.66 -1.75 6.21
N LEU A 341 -3.83 -0.46 5.97
CA LEU A 341 -5.11 0.21 6.02
C LEU A 341 -5.61 0.40 4.59
N TRP A 342 -6.83 -0.05 4.33
CA TRP A 342 -7.47 0.00 3.02
C TRP A 342 -8.78 0.80 3.10
N GLY A 343 -9.08 1.61 2.09
CA GLY A 343 -10.35 2.34 2.00
C GLY A 343 -10.90 2.35 0.57
N PRO A 344 -12.22 2.56 0.39
CA PRO A 344 -12.80 2.82 -0.92
C PRO A 344 -12.21 4.09 -1.54
N GLU A 345 -11.79 4.03 -2.80
CA GLU A 345 -11.11 5.12 -3.51
C GLU A 345 -11.87 6.45 -3.49
N ASP A 346 -13.17 6.40 -3.77
CA ASP A 346 -14.06 7.56 -3.80
C ASP A 346 -14.18 8.20 -2.42
N GLU A 347 -14.35 7.38 -1.38
CA GLU A 347 -14.41 7.86 0.00
C GLU A 347 -13.08 8.45 0.46
N LEU A 348 -11.95 7.83 0.12
CA LEU A 348 -10.62 8.35 0.45
C LEU A 348 -10.39 9.73 -0.18
N ALA A 349 -10.75 9.90 -1.45
CA ALA A 349 -10.63 11.18 -2.16
C ALA A 349 -11.50 12.28 -1.53
N ASP A 350 -12.68 11.93 -1.03
CA ASP A 350 -13.62 12.84 -0.36
C ASP A 350 -13.27 13.09 1.13
N GLY A 351 -12.17 12.52 1.65
CA GLY A 351 -11.78 12.64 3.06
C GLY A 351 -12.66 11.81 4.01
N VAL A 352 -13.46 10.88 3.49
CA VAL A 352 -14.33 9.98 4.24
C VAL A 352 -13.55 8.74 4.67
N MET A 353 -13.22 8.66 5.96
CA MET A 353 -12.40 7.58 6.52
C MET A 353 -13.20 6.47 7.24
N ALA A 354 -14.54 6.56 7.21
CA ALA A 354 -15.43 5.70 7.99
C ALA A 354 -15.38 4.22 7.61
N HIS A 355 -14.98 3.92 6.37
CA HIS A 355 -14.88 2.55 5.84
C HIS A 355 -13.46 2.05 5.70
N VAL A 356 -12.48 2.76 6.25
CA VAL A 356 -11.11 2.27 6.33
C VAL A 356 -11.05 1.00 7.18
N ARG A 357 -10.32 0.00 6.70
CA ARG A 357 -10.12 -1.31 7.34
C ARG A 357 -8.65 -1.60 7.52
N GLY A 358 -8.28 -2.11 8.69
CA GLY A 358 -6.95 -2.66 8.94
C GLY A 358 -6.90 -4.15 8.66
N ILE A 359 -5.87 -4.61 7.95
CA ILE A 359 -5.50 -6.02 7.78
C ILE A 359 -4.07 -6.18 8.29
N ALA A 360 -3.84 -7.14 9.18
CA ALA A 360 -2.51 -7.41 9.70
C ALA A 360 -2.06 -8.83 9.32
N ARG A 361 -0.86 -8.95 8.73
CA ARG A 361 -0.25 -10.23 8.37
C ARG A 361 1.24 -10.23 8.60
#